data_AF-A0A511UPV0-F1
#
_entry.id   AF-A0A511UPV0-F1
#
_cell.length_a   1.000
_cell.length_b   1.000
_cell.length_c   1.000
_cell.angle_alpha   90.00
_cell.angle_beta   90.00
_cell.angle_gamma   90.00
#
_symmetry.space_group_name_H-M   'P 1'
#
loop_
_entity.id
_entity.type
_entity.pdbx_description
1 polymer ?
#
loop_
_entity_poly.entity_id
_entity_poly.type
_entity_poly.pdbx_seq_one_letter_code
_entity_poly.pdbx_strand_id
1 'polypeptide(L)' 'MLELNVTPKAESDLIGIWVYTCEEWAVDQADNYLDRLETGMKRHETA' A
#
# COMPACT_ATOMS: atom_id res chain seq x y z
N MET A 1 -2.53 -8.69 -6.39
CA MET A 1 -3.13 -7.36 -6.61
C MET A 1 -4.58 -7.46 -6.17
N LEU A 2 -4.91 -6.81 -5.07
CA LEU A 2 -6.21 -6.82 -4.39
C LEU A 2 -7.41 -6.45 -5.27
N GLU A 3 -8.56 -7.05 -4.98
CA GLU A 3 -9.88 -6.60 -5.43
C GLU A 3 -10.42 -5.43 -4.58
N LEU A 4 -9.58 -4.45 -4.22
CA LEU A 4 -10.06 -3.20 -3.62
C LEU A 4 -10.42 -2.22 -4.75
N ASN A 5 -11.55 -1.53 -4.63
CA ASN A 5 -11.87 -0.42 -5.54
C ASN A 5 -11.01 0.80 -5.17
N VAL A 6 -9.78 0.83 -5.68
CA VAL A 6 -8.83 1.93 -5.46
C VAL A 6 -9.04 3.00 -6.52
N THR A 7 -9.19 4.26 -6.09
CA THR A 7 -9.24 5.38 -7.05
C THR A 7 -7.85 5.61 -7.67
N PRO A 8 -7.75 6.15 -8.91
CA PRO A 8 -6.45 6.43 -9.52
C PRO A 8 -5.52 7.30 -8.66
N LYS A 9 -6.09 8.22 -7.88
CA LYS A 9 -5.30 9.07 -6.98
C LYS A 9 -4.73 8.27 -5.81
N ALA A 10 -5.54 7.40 -5.20
CA ALA A 10 -5.08 6.53 -4.12
C ALA A 10 -4.03 5.52 -4.60
N GLU A 11 -4.14 5.01 -5.83
CA GLU A 11 -3.10 4.17 -6.44
C GLU A 11 -1.78 4.94 -6.59
N SER A 12 -1.83 6.16 -7.13
CA SER A 12 -0.66 7.04 -7.23
C SER A 12 -0.02 7.31 -5.87
N ASP A 13 -0.82 7.45 -4.81
CA ASP A 13 -0.31 7.68 -3.46
C ASP A 13 0.39 6.42 -2.92
N LEU A 14 -0.17 5.22 -3.15
CA LEU A 14 0.46 3.94 -2.79
C LEU A 14 1.78 3.71 -3.53
N ILE A 15 1.85 4.05 -4.82
CA ILE A 15 3.09 3.99 -5.61
C ILE A 15 4.14 4.95 -5.02
N GLY A 16 3.75 6.18 -4.70
CA GLY A 16 4.66 7.17 -4.09
C GLY A 16 5.22 6.69 -2.74
N ILE A 17 4.37 6.11 -1.90
CA ILE A 17 4.79 5.49 -0.63
C ILE A 17 5.79 4.36 -0.87
N TRP A 18 5.51 3.47 -1.83
CA TRP A 18 6.40 2.33 -2.12
C TRP A 18 7.76 2.80 -2.63
N VAL A 19 7.80 3.73 -3.59
CA VAL A 19 9.05 4.26 -4.15
C VAL A 19 9.91 4.89 -3.05
N TYR A 20 9.32 5.76 -2.22
CA TYR A 20 10.03 6.39 -1.11
C TYR A 20 10.58 5.34 -0.12
N THR A 21 9.77 4.34 0.24
CA THR A 21 10.16 3.30 1.20
C THR A 21 11.27 2.40 0.65
N CYS A 22 11.24 2.14 -0.66
CA CYS A 22 12.30 1.44 -1.39
C CYS A 22 13.63 2.20 -1.38
N GLU A 23 13.57 3.51 -1.65
CA GLU A 23 14.75 4.38 -1.72
C GLU A 23 15.42 4.57 -0.36
N GLU A 24 14.61 4.72 0.70
CA GLU A 24 15.13 5.02 2.04
C GLU A 24 15.55 3.78 2.84
N TRP A 25 14.91 2.62 2.62
CA TRP A 25 15.12 1.45 3.46
C TRP A 25 15.51 0.20 2.69
N ALA A 26 14.61 -0.33 1.85
CA ALA A 26 14.85 -1.42 0.89
C ALA A 26 13.52 -1.89 0.28
N VAL A 27 13.61 -2.67 -0.81
CA VAL A 27 12.45 -3.23 -1.51
C VAL A 27 11.59 -4.12 -0.60
N ASP A 28 12.21 -4.96 0.22
CA ASP A 28 11.49 -5.83 1.17
C ASP A 28 10.73 -5.02 2.21
N GLN A 29 11.24 -3.86 2.62
CA GLN A 29 10.54 -2.97 3.53
C GLN A 29 9.32 -2.31 2.86
N ALA A 30 9.44 -1.93 1.59
CA ALA A 30 8.34 -1.35 0.83
C ALA A 30 7.19 -2.35 0.61
N ASP A 31 7.53 -3.58 0.25
CA ASP A 31 6.55 -4.67 0.08
C ASP A 31 5.82 -4.94 1.41
N ASN A 32 6.57 -5.16 2.49
CA ASN A 32 6.00 -5.37 3.83
C ASN A 32 5.13 -4.20 4.31
N TYR A 33 5.48 -2.96 3.93
CA TYR A 33 4.72 -1.78 4.31
C TYR A 33 3.37 -1.72 3.59
N LEU A 34 3.33 -1.99 2.29
CA LEU A 34 2.08 -2.05 1.53
C LEU A 34 1.17 -3.20 1.98
N ASP A 35 1.72 -4.38 2.31
CA ASP A 35 0.95 -5.51 2.85
C ASP A 35 0.22 -5.14 4.16
N ARG A 36 0.87 -4.33 5.01
CA ARG A 36 0.27 -3.84 6.26
C ARG A 36 -0.84 -2.81 6.00
N LEU A 37 -0.67 -1.94 5.01
CA LEU A 37 -1.70 -1.00 4.59
C LEU A 37 -2.92 -1.75 4.03
N GLU A 38 -2.70 -2.73 3.16
CA GLU A 38 -3.74 -3.63 2.65
C GLU A 38 -4.53 -4.29 3.79
N THR A 39 -3.81 -4.87 4.76
CA THR A 39 -4.42 -5.53 5.92
C THR A 39 -5.26 -4.55 6.73
N GLY A 40 -4.77 -3.32 6.93
CA GLY A 40 -5.49 -2.26 7.60
C GLY A 40 -6.77 -1.85 6.87
N MET A 41 -6.70 -1.67 5.55
CA MET A 41 -7.85 -1.28 4.72
C MET A 41 -8.95 -2.35 4.74
N LYS A 42 -8.59 -3.63 4.57
CA LYS A 42 -9.53 -4.77 4.65
C LYS A 42 -10.26 -4.85 5.99
N ARG A 43 -9.58 -4.55 7.10
CA ARG A 43 -10.18 -4.59 8.45
C ARG A 43 -11.32 -3.57 8.61
N HIS A 44 -11.31 -2.48 7.85
CA HIS A 44 -12.32 -1.43 7.88
C HIS A 44 -13.47 -1.63 6.87
N GLU A 45 -13.42 -2.62 5.98
CA GLU A 45 -14.54 -2.98 5.07
C GLU A 45 -15.65 -3.78 5.76
N THR A 46 -15.40 -4.35 6.95
CA THR A 46 -16.36 -5.19 7.70
C THR A 46 -17.15 -4.45 8.79
N ALA A 47 -17.13 -3.12 8.82
CA ALA A 47 -17.91 -2.29 9.76
C ALA A 47 -19.05 -1.56 9.04
#